data_AF-A0A2M6ZKE7-F1
#
_entry.id   AF-A0A2M6ZKE7-F1
#
_cell.length_a   1.000
_cell.length_b   1.000
_cell.length_c   1.000
_cell.angle_alpha   90.00
_cell.angle_beta   90.00
_cell.angle_gamma   90.00
#
_symmetry.space_group_name_H-M   'P 1'
#
loop_
_entity.id
_entity.type
_entity.pdbx_description
1 polymer ?
#
loop_
_entity_poly.entity_id
_entity_poly.type
_entity_poly.pdbx_seq_one_letter_code
_entity_poly.pdbx_strand_id
1 'polypeptide(L)'
;MTEIKVSLYYDCKKCETRNFLDPYSYWDYTGNFKCAGCDTLYYAEWENGQRVVEPEAPKGKDFILPGYAETKDLKPLSGEGKTSAPPFANVTFLGKPKNCTVSARGKLVACTQLTPEDLEGSCWKRIAAQRKYGKSW
;
A
#
# COMPACT_ATOMS: atom_id res chain seq x y z
N MET A 1 12.46 30.13 -14.91
CA MET A 1 12.63 28.71 -14.53
C MET A 1 11.73 28.47 -13.35
N THR A 2 10.60 27.81 -13.56
CA THR A 2 9.69 27.43 -12.48
C THR A 2 10.42 26.38 -11.65
N GLU A 3 10.59 26.64 -10.37
CA GLU A 3 11.26 25.74 -9.45
C GLU A 3 10.47 24.42 -9.39
N ILE A 4 11.03 23.33 -9.93
CA ILE A 4 10.34 22.05 -9.96
C ILE A 4 10.38 21.47 -8.55
N LYS A 5 9.32 21.69 -7.78
CA LYS A 5 9.15 21.14 -6.42
C LYS A 5 8.59 19.72 -6.52
N VAL A 6 9.46 18.79 -6.90
CA VAL A 6 9.17 17.35 -6.91
C VAL A 6 9.21 16.83 -5.48
N SER A 7 8.10 16.88 -4.75
CA SER A 7 8.03 16.19 -3.46
C SER A 7 6.61 15.84 -3.04
N LEU A 8 6.29 14.55 -3.19
CA LEU A 8 5.23 13.85 -2.47
C LEU A 8 5.65 13.53 -1.02
N TYR A 9 6.29 14.50 -0.36
CA TYR A 9 6.59 14.44 1.05
C TYR A 9 6.47 15.84 1.65
N TYR A 10 6.11 15.91 2.93
CA TYR A 10 6.01 17.15 3.67
C TYR A 10 6.58 17.01 5.07
N ASP A 11 7.56 17.86 5.37
CA ASP A 11 8.13 18.01 6.70
C ASP A 11 7.27 18.98 7.51
N CYS A 12 6.62 18.48 8.54
CA CYS A 12 5.77 19.29 9.39
C CYS A 12 6.61 20.30 10.19
N LYS A 13 6.39 21.60 9.98
CA LYS A 13 7.09 22.65 10.74
C LYS A 13 6.84 22.66 12.26
N LYS A 14 5.77 22.00 12.73
CA LYS A 14 5.42 21.95 14.17
C LYS A 14 6.11 20.81 14.93
N CYS A 15 6.16 19.63 14.34
CA CYS A 15 6.62 18.41 15.01
C CYS A 15 7.76 17.70 14.28
N GLU A 16 8.28 18.31 13.21
CA GLU A 16 9.41 17.83 12.41
C GLU A 16 9.25 16.40 11.89
N THR A 17 8.01 15.92 11.86
CA THR A 17 7.63 14.62 11.31
C THR A 17 7.59 14.73 9.80
N ARG A 18 8.24 13.79 9.11
CA ARG A 18 8.14 13.69 7.66
C ARG A 18 6.93 12.86 7.31
N ASN A 19 6.01 13.46 6.57
CA ASN A 19 4.82 12.78 6.06
C ASN A 19 5.08 12.44 4.60
N PHE A 20 5.07 11.16 4.27
CA PHE A 20 5.16 10.67 2.90
C PHE A 20 3.75 10.52 2.34
N LEU A 21 3.48 11.28 1.29
CA LEU A 21 2.21 11.31 0.60
C LEU A 21 2.27 10.25 -0.49
N ASP A 22 1.32 9.32 -0.46
CA ASP A 22 1.30 8.19 -1.39
C ASP A 22 1.04 8.69 -2.83
N PRO A 23 1.86 8.31 -3.83
CA PRO A 23 1.65 8.73 -5.21
C PRO A 23 0.26 8.37 -5.75
N TYR A 24 -0.32 7.23 -5.37
CA TYR A 24 -1.64 6.87 -5.89
C TYR A 24 -2.75 7.79 -5.37
N SER A 25 -2.61 8.28 -4.14
CA SER A 25 -3.61 9.12 -3.49
C SER A 25 -3.38 10.62 -3.72
N TYR A 26 -2.14 11.04 -3.96
CA TYR A 26 -1.73 12.45 -4.00
C TYR A 26 -1.16 12.93 -5.34
N TRP A 27 -1.26 12.13 -6.42
CA TRP A 27 -0.77 12.53 -7.75
C TRP A 27 -1.44 13.82 -8.27
N ASP A 28 -2.77 13.86 -8.23
CA ASP A 28 -3.60 15.03 -8.59
C ASP A 28 -4.59 15.29 -7.44
N TYR A 29 -4.09 15.89 -6.36
CA TYR A 29 -4.86 16.04 -5.13
C TYR A 29 -5.06 17.50 -4.75
N THR A 30 -6.28 17.83 -4.37
CA THR A 30 -6.65 19.15 -3.83
C THR A 30 -7.50 18.94 -2.59
N GLY A 31 -6.96 19.29 -1.42
CA GLY A 31 -7.69 19.11 -0.17
C GLY A 31 -6.81 19.22 1.06
N ASN A 32 -7.35 18.83 2.21
CA ASN A 32 -6.57 18.81 3.45
C ASN A 32 -5.95 17.44 3.69
N PHE A 33 -4.73 17.42 4.19
CA PHE A 33 -4.12 16.21 4.75
C PHE A 33 -3.80 16.44 6.22
N LYS A 34 -3.79 15.34 6.99
CA LYS A 34 -3.51 15.38 8.42
C LYS A 34 -2.10 14.91 8.69
N CYS A 35 -1.34 15.68 9.48
CA CYS A 35 0.01 15.27 9.89
C CYS A 35 -0.06 14.10 10.89
N ALA A 36 0.66 13.01 10.60
CA ALA A 36 0.68 11.80 11.42
C ALA A 36 1.30 11.99 12.82
N GLY A 37 2.13 13.02 12.99
CA GLY A 37 2.86 13.29 14.24
C GLY A 37 2.09 14.15 15.24
N CYS A 38 1.43 15.21 14.78
CA CYS A 38 0.78 16.22 15.64
C CYS A 38 -0.69 16.47 15.31
N ASP A 39 -1.29 15.66 14.44
CA ASP A 39 -2.69 15.74 14.03
C ASP A 39 -3.13 17.08 13.41
N THR A 40 -2.19 17.98 13.11
CA THR A 40 -2.49 19.25 12.45
C THR A 40 -2.94 19.00 11.02
N LEU A 41 -4.05 19.64 10.64
CA LEU A 41 -4.55 19.67 9.27
C LEU A 41 -3.82 20.74 8.46
N TYR A 42 -3.43 20.37 7.25
CA TYR A 42 -2.80 21.25 6.27
C TYR A 42 -3.56 21.16 4.97
N TYR A 43 -3.82 22.29 4.33
CA TYR A 43 -4.35 22.30 2.97
C TYR A 43 -3.20 22.26 1.98
N ALA A 44 -3.31 21.43 0.94
CA ALA A 44 -2.35 21.45 -0.13
C ALA A 44 -2.91 20.95 -1.47
N GLU A 45 -2.26 21.41 -2.53
CA GLU A 45 -2.61 21.18 -3.92
C GLU A 45 -1.40 20.55 -4.61
N TRP A 46 -1.60 19.36 -5.17
CA TRP A 46 -0.65 18.65 -6.02
C TRP A 46 -1.23 18.43 -7.41
N GLU A 47 -0.39 18.64 -8.41
CA GLU A 47 -0.68 18.36 -9.81
C GLU A 47 0.51 17.60 -10.39
N ASN A 48 0.26 16.44 -10.99
CA ASN A 48 1.30 15.54 -11.50
C ASN A 48 2.40 15.23 -10.47
N GLY A 49 2.03 15.07 -9.20
CA GLY A 49 2.95 14.82 -8.09
C GLY A 49 3.85 16.00 -7.72
N GLN A 50 3.61 17.18 -8.29
CA GLN A 50 4.31 18.41 -7.96
C GLN A 50 3.45 19.28 -7.06
N ARG A 51 4.10 19.96 -6.12
CA ARG A 51 3.42 20.87 -5.21
C ARG A 51 3.08 22.16 -5.93
N VAL A 52 1.79 22.47 -6.04
CA VAL A 52 1.29 23.73 -6.62
C VAL A 52 1.30 24.83 -5.56
N VAL A 53 0.84 24.50 -4.35
CA VAL A 53 0.75 25.43 -3.21
C VAL A 53 1.53 24.87 -2.02
N GLU A 54 2.26 25.73 -1.31
CA GLU A 54 2.88 25.32 -0.05
C GLU A 54 1.81 24.95 0.97
N PRO A 55 2.01 23.91 1.81
CA PRO A 55 0.97 23.52 2.75
C PRO A 55 0.57 24.65 3.69
N GLU A 56 -0.70 25.05 3.59
CA GLU A 56 -1.30 26.21 4.23
C GLU A 56 -2.26 25.80 5.35
N ALA A 57 -2.89 26.80 5.98
CA ALA A 57 -3.98 26.57 6.92
C ALA A 57 -5.13 25.77 6.26
N PRO A 58 -5.80 24.89 7.01
CA PRO A 58 -6.82 24.01 6.45
C PRO A 58 -8.00 24.81 5.92
N LYS A 59 -8.50 24.45 4.73
CA LYS A 59 -9.70 25.06 4.11
C LYS A 59 -10.98 24.29 4.45
N GLY A 60 -10.90 23.22 5.23
CA GLY A 60 -12.04 22.38 5.61
C GLY A 60 -11.73 21.37 6.70
N LYS A 61 -12.69 20.48 6.98
CA LYS A 61 -12.55 19.40 7.98
C LYS A 61 -12.28 18.03 7.37
N ASP A 62 -12.60 17.83 6.09
CA ASP A 62 -12.32 16.58 5.40
C ASP A 62 -10.82 16.47 5.15
N PHE A 63 -10.26 15.28 5.38
CA PHE A 63 -8.84 15.03 5.25
C PHE A 63 -8.50 13.64 4.74
N ILE A 64 -7.33 13.52 4.11
CA ILE A 64 -6.69 12.24 3.80
C ILE A 64 -5.45 12.06 4.70
N LEU A 65 -5.15 10.82 5.07
CA LEU A 65 -3.96 10.49 5.84
C LEU A 65 -2.75 10.27 4.89
N PRO A 66 -1.51 10.51 5.36
CA PRO A 66 -0.31 10.15 4.63
C PRO A 66 -0.19 8.62 4.52
N GLY A 67 0.45 8.14 3.45
CA GLY A 67 0.68 6.69 3.27
C GLY A 67 1.70 6.15 4.26
N TYR A 68 2.69 6.97 4.61
CA TYR A 68 3.72 6.65 5.59
C TYR A 68 4.18 7.91 6.32
N ALA A 69 4.69 7.78 7.54
CA ALA A 69 5.28 8.89 8.27
C ALA A 69 6.42 8.42 9.17
N GLU A 70 7.42 9.27 9.35
CA GLU A 70 8.55 9.02 10.23
C GLU A 70 8.88 10.23 11.10
N THR A 71 9.37 9.97 12.32
CA THR A 71 9.93 11.03 13.17
C THR A 71 11.28 11.50 12.62
N LYS A 72 11.79 12.61 13.15
CA LYS A 72 13.14 13.11 12.84
C LYS A 72 14.24 12.07 13.06
N ASP A 73 14.02 11.17 14.04
CA ASP A 73 14.91 10.05 14.36
C ASP A 73 14.76 8.84 13.42
N LEU A 74 14.06 8.99 12.29
CA LEU A 74 13.79 7.95 11.30
C LEU A 74 13.03 6.74 11.87
N LYS A 75 12.19 6.96 12.88
CA LYS A 75 11.32 5.92 13.44
C LYS A 75 9.96 5.96 12.75
N PRO A 76 9.44 4.80 12.28
CA PRO A 76 8.13 4.75 11.65
C PRO A 76 7.02 5.12 12.64
N LEU A 77 6.10 5.97 12.20
CA LEU A 77 4.86 6.25 12.90
C LEU A 77 3.74 5.41 12.27
N SER A 78 3.37 4.34 12.97
CA SER A 78 2.29 3.44 12.58
C SER A 78 1.19 3.45 13.64
N GLY A 79 -0.08 3.47 13.23
CA GLY A 79 -1.21 3.41 14.16
C GLY A 79 -2.51 3.91 13.53
N GLU A 80 -3.65 3.54 14.13
CA GLU A 80 -4.97 3.98 13.69
C GLU A 80 -5.05 5.51 13.70
N GLY A 81 -5.50 6.10 12.58
CA GLY A 81 -5.68 7.54 12.44
C GLY A 81 -4.40 8.37 12.25
N LYS A 82 -3.23 7.72 12.12
CA LYS A 82 -1.94 8.38 11.83
C LYS A 82 -1.53 8.26 10.38
N THR A 83 -1.56 7.04 9.84
CA THR A 83 -1.27 6.76 8.43
C THR A 83 -2.45 6.05 7.78
N SER A 84 -2.58 6.19 6.47
CA SER A 84 -3.55 5.45 5.67
C SER A 84 -3.32 3.95 5.86
N ALA A 85 -4.40 3.18 5.93
CA ALA A 85 -4.29 1.73 5.96
C ALA A 85 -3.53 1.28 4.70
N PRO A 86 -2.57 0.36 4.81
CA PRO A 86 -1.88 -0.14 3.65
C PRO A 86 -2.93 -0.73 2.69
N PRO A 87 -2.76 -0.55 1.37
CA PRO A 87 -3.60 -1.24 0.41
C PRO A 87 -3.38 -2.75 0.59
N PHE A 88 -4.27 -3.39 1.34
CA PHE A 88 -4.26 -4.83 1.43
C PHE A 88 -4.64 -5.37 0.06
N ALA A 89 -3.83 -6.27 -0.48
CA ALA A 89 -4.30 -7.14 -1.54
C ALA A 89 -5.63 -7.72 -1.07
N ASN A 90 -6.67 -7.63 -1.91
CA ASN A 90 -8.02 -8.10 -1.60
C ASN A 90 -7.94 -9.38 -0.77
N VAL A 91 -8.67 -9.48 0.34
CA VAL A 91 -8.66 -10.67 1.22
C VAL A 91 -9.00 -11.97 0.48
N THR A 92 -9.63 -11.89 -0.70
CA THR A 92 -9.85 -13.04 -1.62
C THR A 92 -8.71 -13.30 -2.62
N PHE A 93 -7.75 -12.37 -2.77
CA PHE A 93 -6.52 -12.55 -3.53
C PHE A 93 -5.56 -13.45 -2.74
N LEU A 94 -5.86 -14.74 -2.76
CA LEU A 94 -5.12 -15.77 -2.02
C LEU A 94 -3.71 -16.04 -2.57
N GLY A 95 -3.30 -15.42 -3.68
CA GLY A 95 -2.04 -15.74 -4.37
C GLY A 95 -1.90 -17.23 -4.75
N LYS A 96 -3.01 -17.99 -4.67
CA LYS A 96 -3.03 -19.44 -4.91
C LYS A 96 -3.09 -19.70 -6.41
N PRO A 97 -2.19 -20.50 -6.97
CA PRO A 97 -2.26 -20.89 -8.37
C PRO A 97 -3.60 -21.60 -8.63
N LYS A 98 -4.30 -21.14 -9.67
CA LYS A 98 -5.50 -21.79 -10.19
C LYS A 98 -5.03 -22.83 -11.23
N ASN A 99 -5.29 -24.13 -11.05
CA ASN A 99 -5.09 -25.23 -12.02
C ASN A 99 -5.89 -24.93 -13.22
N CYS A 100 -5.27 -25.00 -14.38
CA CYS A 100 -6.03 -24.75 -15.56
C CYS A 100 -6.54 -26.06 -16.18
N THR A 101 -7.84 -26.16 -16.40
CA THR A 101 -8.47 -27.22 -17.17
C THR A 101 -8.14 -27.02 -18.64
N VAL A 102 -7.67 -28.09 -19.30
CA VAL A 102 -7.46 -28.12 -20.74
C VAL A 102 -8.60 -28.91 -21.39
N SER A 103 -9.09 -28.42 -22.52
CA SER A 103 -9.99 -29.17 -23.40
C SER A 103 -9.32 -30.45 -23.90
N ALA A 104 -10.11 -31.40 -24.38
CA ALA A 104 -9.59 -32.64 -25.02
C ALA A 104 -8.63 -32.40 -26.21
N ARG A 105 -8.57 -31.16 -26.73
CA ARG A 105 -7.65 -30.72 -27.80
C ARG A 105 -6.43 -29.94 -27.28
N GLY A 106 -6.20 -29.91 -25.97
CA GLY A 106 -5.05 -29.26 -25.32
C GLY A 106 -5.16 -27.74 -25.14
N LYS A 107 -6.28 -27.10 -25.50
CA LYS A 107 -6.49 -25.66 -25.24
C LYS A 107 -6.97 -25.43 -23.80
N LEU A 108 -6.38 -24.45 -23.11
CA LEU A 108 -6.78 -23.96 -21.79
C LEU A 108 -8.22 -23.41 -21.78
N VAL A 109 -9.07 -23.86 -20.86
CA VAL A 109 -10.52 -23.57 -20.79
C VAL A 109 -10.92 -22.80 -19.52
N ALA A 110 -10.43 -23.17 -18.34
CA ALA A 110 -10.73 -22.46 -17.08
C ALA A 110 -9.65 -22.75 -16.03
N CYS A 111 -9.58 -22.02 -14.91
CA CYS A 111 -8.63 -22.39 -13.84
C CYS A 111 -9.24 -22.48 -12.40
N THR A 112 -8.99 -23.59 -11.67
CA THR A 112 -9.46 -23.99 -10.31
C THR A 112 -8.30 -24.46 -9.43
N GLN A 113 -8.26 -24.27 -8.10
CA GLN A 113 -7.08 -24.55 -7.21
C GLN A 113 -6.41 -25.96 -7.26
N LEU A 114 -5.06 -26.04 -7.09
CA LEU A 114 -4.22 -27.28 -7.19
C LEU A 114 -4.51 -28.24 -6.04
N THR A 115 -4.82 -29.51 -6.37
CA THR A 115 -4.90 -30.55 -5.36
C THR A 115 -3.52 -31.18 -5.13
N PRO A 116 -3.26 -31.81 -3.97
CA PRO A 116 -1.98 -32.46 -3.70
C PRO A 116 -1.61 -33.58 -4.69
N GLU A 117 -2.61 -34.19 -5.31
CA GLU A 117 -2.44 -35.23 -6.33
C GLU A 117 -1.84 -34.66 -7.62
N ASP A 118 -2.23 -33.43 -7.99
CA ASP A 118 -1.74 -32.70 -9.17
C ASP A 118 -0.26 -32.30 -9.09
N LEU A 119 0.35 -32.35 -7.89
CA LEU A 119 1.71 -31.88 -7.61
C LEU A 119 2.81 -32.93 -7.94
N GLU A 120 2.57 -33.82 -8.90
CA GLU A 120 3.48 -34.92 -9.24
C GLU A 120 4.87 -34.42 -9.67
N GLY A 121 5.94 -34.96 -9.05
CA GLY A 121 7.33 -34.55 -9.30
C GLY A 121 7.77 -33.22 -8.66
N SER A 122 6.88 -32.45 -8.03
CA SER A 122 7.22 -31.16 -7.43
C SER A 122 7.69 -31.26 -5.97
N CYS A 123 8.61 -30.38 -5.56
CA CYS A 123 9.05 -30.27 -4.17
C CYS A 123 7.90 -29.93 -3.21
N TRP A 124 6.88 -29.24 -3.70
CA TRP A 124 5.68 -28.87 -2.94
C TRP A 124 4.84 -30.06 -2.51
N LYS A 125 4.82 -31.18 -3.26
CA LYS A 125 4.16 -32.42 -2.81
C LYS A 125 4.79 -32.98 -1.54
N ARG A 126 6.12 -32.91 -1.44
CA ARG A 126 6.87 -33.34 -0.24
C ARG A 126 6.57 -32.44 0.96
N ILE A 127 6.53 -31.12 0.74
CA ILE A 127 6.23 -30.12 1.77
C ILE A 127 4.76 -30.22 2.25
N ALA A 128 3.81 -30.40 1.33
CA ALA A 128 2.39 -30.56 1.65
C ALA A 128 2.13 -31.87 2.43
N ALA A 129 2.79 -32.97 2.05
CA ALA A 129 2.74 -34.22 2.80
C ALA A 129 3.27 -34.06 4.24
N GLN A 130 4.38 -33.36 4.44
CA GLN A 130 4.93 -33.08 5.77
C GLN A 130 3.99 -32.21 6.63
N ARG A 131 3.35 -31.19 6.04
CA ARG A 131 2.38 -30.32 6.75
C ARG A 131 1.14 -31.06 7.23
N LYS A 132 0.68 -32.10 6.52
CA LYS A 132 -0.49 -32.91 6.91
C LYS A 132 -0.25 -33.74 8.20
N TYR A 133 1.01 -33.99 8.56
CA TYR A 133 1.41 -34.78 9.73
C TYR A 133 1.99 -33.94 10.89
N GLY A 134 1.67 -32.65 10.96
CA GLY A 134 1.80 -31.87 12.21
C GLY A 134 3.22 -31.69 12.77
N LYS A 135 4.28 -31.83 11.96
CA LYS A 135 5.62 -31.38 12.36
C LYS A 135 5.86 -29.98 11.83
N SER A 136 5.58 -28.98 12.66
CA SER A 136 6.11 -27.63 12.53
C SER A 136 7.62 -27.66 12.77
N TRP A 137 8.38 -27.00 11.89
CA TRP A 137 9.75 -26.59 12.17
C TRP A 137 9.73 -25.33 13.03
#